data_AF-A0A956KHK1-F1
#
_entry.id   AF-A0A956KHK1-F1
#
_cell.length_a   1.000
_cell.length_b   1.000
_cell.length_c   1.000
_cell.angle_alpha   90.00
_cell.angle_beta   90.00
_cell.angle_gamma   90.00
#
_symmetry.space_group_name_H-M   'P 1'
#
loop_
_entity.id
_entity.type
_entity.pdbx_description
1 polymer ?
#
loop_
_entity_poly.entity_id
_entity_poly.type
_entity_poly.pdbx_seq_one_letter_code
_entity_poly.pdbx_strand_id
1 'polypeptide(L)'
;EAAGSAGIEPVHVRRAASELALRRSRHDRSSPLLGAPRRILFEVILDGEIPVPAYEYVIEAVRRHTGELGSASLIGRSLTWTALPNHSRAGPGWSRTIALTIVPRAGRTRIRIEEKLDQLVTGVFGTVLAGVGGGGSLASLLPLIAFGVPAAIPLATGVWLGCCWAAARRVYVRRMQARERELHGALQAIVEIAEDYMGMRKLPR
;
A
#
# COMPACT_ATOMS: atom_id res chain seq x y z
N GLU A 1 -0.88 18.16 29.51
CA GLU A 1 -1.63 18.13 30.78
C GLU A 1 -2.98 17.40 30.70
N ALA A 2 -3.66 17.34 29.55
CA ALA A 2 -4.99 16.71 29.43
C ALA A 2 -5.08 15.17 29.57
N ALA A 3 -3.99 14.42 29.42
CA ALA A 3 -4.04 12.95 29.48
C ALA A 3 -3.84 12.38 30.90
N GLY A 4 -3.07 13.09 31.74
CA GLY A 4 -2.84 12.69 33.14
C GLY A 4 -4.10 12.83 33.99
N SER A 5 -4.99 13.77 33.65
CA SER A 5 -6.28 13.96 34.33
C SER A 5 -7.33 12.90 33.99
N ALA A 6 -7.07 12.05 32.98
CA ALA A 6 -7.98 10.97 32.55
C ALA A 6 -7.56 9.57 33.04
N GLY A 7 -6.49 9.46 33.85
CA GLY A 7 -5.98 8.16 34.33
C GLY A 7 -5.33 7.29 33.24
N ILE A 8 -5.04 7.87 32.07
CA ILE A 8 -4.38 7.14 30.97
C ILE A 8 -2.88 7.18 31.21
N GLU A 9 -2.28 6.00 31.40
CA GLU A 9 -0.84 5.88 31.60
C GLU A 9 -0.07 6.49 30.39
N PRO A 10 1.01 7.26 30.62
CA PRO A 10 1.74 7.95 29.55
C PRO A 10 2.26 7.02 28.43
N VAL A 11 2.44 5.74 28.75
CA VAL A 11 2.84 4.70 27.79
C VAL A 11 1.73 4.43 26.77
N HIS A 12 0.46 4.43 27.18
CA HIS A 12 -0.69 4.27 26.30
C HIS A 12 -0.93 5.50 25.42
N VAL A 13 -0.64 6.70 25.93
CA VAL A 13 -0.67 7.93 25.13
C VAL A 13 0.43 7.94 24.08
N ARG A 14 1.65 7.52 24.43
CA ARG A 14 2.75 7.40 23.47
C ARG A 14 2.47 6.33 22.42
N ARG A 15 1.90 5.19 22.80
CA ARG A 15 1.46 4.13 21.90
C ARG A 15 0.31 4.57 20.98
N ALA A 16 -0.66 5.30 21.52
CA ALA A 16 -1.76 5.85 20.73
C ALA A 16 -1.29 6.99 19.80
N ALA A 17 -0.34 7.81 20.24
CA ALA A 17 0.26 8.88 19.44
C ALA A 17 1.18 8.32 18.34
N SER A 18 1.94 7.24 18.62
CA SER A 18 2.72 6.53 17.61
C SER A 18 1.81 5.79 16.64
N GLU A 19 0.73 5.15 17.09
CA GLU A 19 -0.32 4.61 16.22
C GLU A 19 -1.00 5.70 15.37
N LEU A 20 -1.27 6.89 15.93
CA LEU A 20 -1.85 8.02 15.19
C LEU A 20 -0.86 8.63 14.19
N ALA A 21 0.44 8.66 14.52
CA ALA A 21 1.50 9.08 13.62
C ALA A 21 1.72 8.06 12.49
N LEU A 22 1.67 6.76 12.81
CA LEU A 22 1.66 5.64 11.87
C LEU A 22 0.41 5.65 10.97
N ARG A 23 -0.76 6.02 11.53
CA ARG A 23 -2.03 6.22 10.80
C ARG A 23 -2.05 7.48 9.96
N ARG A 24 -1.12 8.42 10.15
CA ARG A 24 -0.94 9.56 9.25
C ARG A 24 -0.18 9.12 8.00
N SER A 25 -0.61 8.00 7.41
CA SER A 25 -0.35 7.68 6.01
C SER A 25 -0.74 8.91 5.22
N ARG A 26 0.21 9.52 4.53
CA ARG A 26 -0.12 10.61 3.62
C ARG A 26 -0.63 9.94 2.35
N HIS A 27 -1.91 9.56 2.34
CA HIS A 27 -2.57 9.15 1.10
C HIS A 27 -2.46 10.33 0.14
N ASP A 28 -1.98 10.07 -1.07
CA ASP A 28 -2.16 11.03 -2.15
C ASP A 28 -3.67 11.23 -2.37
N ARG A 29 -4.08 12.42 -2.82
CA ARG A 29 -5.51 12.79 -2.93
C ARG A 29 -6.27 11.65 -3.59
N SER A 30 -7.28 11.12 -2.90
CA SER A 30 -8.16 10.10 -3.46
C SER A 30 -8.70 10.63 -4.78
N SER A 31 -8.46 9.93 -5.89
CA SER A 31 -9.05 10.37 -7.15
C SER A 31 -10.54 10.04 -7.12
N PRO A 32 -11.45 11.03 -7.22
CA PRO A 32 -12.89 10.79 -7.04
C PRO A 32 -13.45 9.80 -8.07
N LEU A 33 -12.80 9.71 -9.23
CA LEU A 33 -13.14 8.75 -10.30
C LEU A 33 -12.80 7.30 -9.92
N LEU A 34 -11.59 7.02 -9.41
CA LEU A 34 -11.17 5.65 -9.08
C LEU A 34 -11.69 5.19 -7.71
N GLY A 35 -12.09 6.13 -6.84
CA GLY A 35 -12.64 5.83 -5.52
C GLY A 35 -11.62 5.42 -4.46
N ALA A 36 -10.34 5.43 -4.79
CA ALA A 36 -9.23 5.21 -3.86
C ALA A 36 -7.98 6.01 -4.31
N PRO A 37 -6.98 6.18 -3.44
CA PRO A 37 -5.74 6.88 -3.78
C PRO A 37 -4.83 6.00 -4.66
N ARG A 38 -4.04 6.62 -5.53
CA ARG A 38 -3.10 5.93 -6.44
C ARG A 38 -1.74 5.63 -5.81
N ARG A 39 -1.51 6.12 -4.59
CA ARG A 39 -0.25 5.98 -3.88
C ARG A 39 -0.50 5.84 -2.39
N ILE A 40 0.17 4.87 -1.79
CA ILE A 40 0.20 4.65 -0.35
C ILE A 40 1.57 5.14 0.13
N LEU A 41 1.59 6.02 1.12
CA LEU A 41 2.82 6.45 1.77
C LEU A 41 2.65 6.41 3.27
N PHE A 42 3.57 5.72 3.92
CA PHE A 42 3.77 5.79 5.36
C PHE A 42 5.13 6.39 5.67
N GLU A 43 5.18 7.29 6.65
CA GLU A 43 6.40 7.89 7.14
C GLU A 43 6.39 7.91 8.66
N VAL A 44 7.47 7.44 9.27
CA VAL A 44 7.66 7.37 10.71
C VAL A 44 9.03 7.93 11.05
N ILE A 45 9.10 8.64 12.17
CA ILE A 45 10.36 9.11 12.73
C ILE A 45 10.49 8.48 14.10
N LEU A 46 11.57 7.71 14.28
CA LEU A 46 11.92 7.08 15.54
C LEU A 46 13.06 7.86 16.19
N ASP A 47 13.02 7.96 17.52
CA ASP A 47 14.15 8.47 18.31
C ASP A 47 15.19 7.36 18.48
N GLY A 48 16.43 7.66 18.10
CA GLY A 48 17.54 6.71 18.02
C GLY A 48 17.93 6.38 16.59
N GLU A 49 19.11 5.77 16.44
CA GLU A 49 19.65 5.38 15.14
C GLU A 49 19.65 3.86 15.00
N ILE A 50 18.95 3.37 13.97
CA ILE A 50 18.97 1.96 13.61
C ILE A 50 20.40 1.58 13.15
N PRO A 51 21.01 0.52 13.71
CA PRO A 51 22.31 0.06 13.29
C PRO A 51 22.21 -0.76 11.99
N VAL A 52 23.26 -0.75 11.17
CA VAL A 52 23.29 -1.43 9.86
C VAL A 52 22.95 -2.93 9.93
N PRO A 53 23.39 -3.70 10.95
CA PRO A 53 23.01 -5.12 11.08
C PRO A 53 21.49 -5.37 11.20
N ALA A 54 20.72 -4.39 11.68
CA ALA A 54 19.27 -4.54 11.76
C ALA A 54 18.59 -4.53 10.38
N TYR A 55 19.27 -4.02 9.34
CA TYR A 55 18.70 -3.87 8.01
C TYR A 55 18.36 -5.19 7.33
N GLU A 56 19.04 -6.27 7.67
CA GLU A 56 18.70 -7.61 7.18
C GLU A 56 17.30 -8.04 7.68
N TYR A 57 17.04 -7.85 8.97
CA TYR A 57 15.74 -8.15 9.58
C TYR A 57 14.63 -7.24 9.04
N VAL A 58 14.93 -5.97 8.78
CA VAL A 58 14.01 -5.03 8.13
C VAL A 58 13.60 -5.54 6.74
N ILE A 59 14.57 -5.93 5.91
CA ILE A 59 14.30 -6.41 4.54
C ILE A 59 13.47 -7.70 4.59
N GLU A 60 13.81 -8.61 5.51
CA GLU A 60 13.06 -9.86 5.70
C GLU A 60 11.63 -9.59 6.19
N ALA A 61 11.41 -8.61 7.05
CA ALA A 61 10.08 -8.19 7.48
C ALA A 61 9.24 -7.66 6.29
N VAL A 62 9.83 -6.81 5.44
CA VAL A 62 9.16 -6.34 4.21
C VAL A 62 8.80 -7.51 3.31
N ARG A 63 9.75 -8.42 3.06
CA ARG A 63 9.51 -9.61 2.23
C ARG A 63 8.40 -10.49 2.79
N ARG A 64 8.36 -10.72 4.11
CA ARG A 64 7.36 -11.57 4.77
C ARG A 64 5.95 -11.00 4.65
N HIS A 65 5.80 -9.69 4.83
CA HIS A 65 4.50 -9.02 4.79
C HIS A 65 4.01 -8.68 3.39
N THR A 66 4.91 -8.29 2.47
CA THR A 66 4.54 -7.91 1.10
C THR A 66 4.60 -9.08 0.11
N GLY A 67 5.41 -10.11 0.40
CA GLY A 67 5.69 -11.22 -0.50
C GLY A 67 6.58 -10.84 -1.69
N GLU A 68 7.13 -9.63 -1.72
CA GLU A 68 7.93 -9.11 -2.83
C GLU A 68 9.42 -9.34 -2.59
N LEU A 69 10.12 -9.78 -3.64
CA LEU A 69 11.58 -9.73 -3.69
C LEU A 69 12.02 -8.36 -4.17
N GLY A 70 13.15 -7.88 -3.68
CA GLY A 70 13.66 -6.56 -4.03
C GLY A 70 15.17 -6.46 -3.92
N SER A 71 15.69 -5.34 -4.39
CA SER A 71 17.09 -4.98 -4.29
C SER A 71 17.27 -3.96 -3.17
N ALA A 72 18.28 -4.18 -2.32
CA ALA A 72 18.70 -3.26 -1.28
C ALA A 72 19.96 -2.51 -1.72
N SER A 73 20.00 -1.21 -1.46
CA SER A 73 21.14 -0.34 -1.66
C SER A 73 21.43 0.40 -0.37
N LEU A 74 22.70 0.41 0.04
CA LEU A 74 23.19 1.14 1.19
C LEU A 74 24.02 2.32 0.72
N ILE A 75 23.62 3.52 1.15
CA ILE A 75 24.38 4.74 0.91
C ILE A 75 24.78 5.30 2.27
N GLY A 76 26.05 5.09 2.63
CA GLY A 76 26.55 5.36 3.97
C GLY A 76 25.81 4.52 5.02
N ARG A 77 24.98 5.18 5.83
CA ARG A 77 24.12 4.52 6.83
C ARG A 77 22.65 4.46 6.42
N SER A 78 22.29 4.95 5.23
CA SER A 78 20.90 4.93 4.77
C SER A 78 20.63 3.68 3.94
N LEU A 79 19.50 3.03 4.20
CA LEU A 79 19.02 1.89 3.43
C LEU A 79 17.95 2.37 2.45
N THR A 80 18.06 1.98 1.18
CA THR A 80 16.98 2.04 0.21
C THR A 80 16.69 0.64 -0.27
N TRP A 81 15.43 0.21 -0.25
CA TRP A 81 15.01 -1.06 -0.80
C TRP A 81 13.88 -0.85 -1.79
N THR A 82 13.94 -1.52 -2.94
CA THR A 82 12.90 -1.42 -3.97
C THR A 82 12.51 -2.81 -4.47
N ALA A 83 11.20 -3.04 -4.60
CA ALA A 83 10.69 -4.27 -5.18
C ALA A 83 11.15 -4.45 -6.63
N LEU A 84 11.52 -5.69 -6.99
CA LEU A 84 11.92 -6.05 -8.34
C LEU A 84 10.68 -6.31 -9.22
N PRO A 85 10.68 -5.86 -10.49
CA PRO A 85 9.62 -6.21 -11.43
C PRO A 85 9.50 -7.74 -11.60
N ASN A 86 8.28 -8.23 -11.81
CA ASN A 86 7.97 -9.64 -12.13
C ASN A 86 8.38 -10.70 -11.11
N HIS A 87 8.69 -10.32 -9.86
CA HIS A 87 9.03 -11.28 -8.79
C HIS A 87 7.99 -11.26 -7.66
N SER A 88 6.76 -10.89 -7.99
CA SER A 88 5.64 -10.89 -7.06
C SER A 88 5.07 -12.28 -6.86
N ARG A 89 4.64 -12.56 -5.63
CA ARG A 89 3.84 -13.74 -5.28
C ARG A 89 2.54 -13.87 -6.11
N ALA A 90 2.06 -12.77 -6.70
CA ALA A 90 0.84 -12.75 -7.51
C ALA A 90 1.00 -13.31 -8.94
N GLY A 91 2.21 -13.70 -9.37
CA GLY A 91 2.47 -14.32 -10.67
C GLY A 91 3.09 -13.39 -11.72
N PRO A 92 3.45 -13.93 -12.90
CA PRO A 92 4.09 -13.17 -13.98
C PRO A 92 3.17 -12.05 -14.49
N GLY A 93 3.68 -10.81 -14.54
CA GLY A 93 2.95 -9.63 -15.06
C GLY A 93 2.30 -8.73 -14.00
N TRP A 94 2.29 -9.15 -12.73
CA TRP A 94 1.79 -8.34 -11.62
C TRP A 94 2.93 -7.86 -10.72
N SER A 95 3.69 -6.85 -11.17
CA SER A 95 4.71 -6.22 -10.32
C SER A 95 4.10 -5.20 -9.36
N ARG A 96 4.69 -5.10 -8.18
CA ARG A 96 4.43 -4.02 -7.25
C ARG A 96 5.58 -3.04 -7.29
N THR A 97 5.29 -1.75 -7.21
CA THR A 97 6.31 -0.71 -7.14
C THR A 97 6.36 -0.19 -5.71
N ILE A 98 7.10 -0.91 -4.87
CA ILE A 98 7.31 -0.57 -3.45
C ILE A 98 8.72 -0.02 -3.28
N ALA A 99 8.85 1.07 -2.54
CA ALA A 99 10.12 1.67 -2.15
C ALA A 99 10.13 1.91 -0.64
N LEU A 100 11.13 1.34 0.04
CA LEU A 100 11.46 1.59 1.44
C LEU A 100 12.71 2.46 1.50
N THR A 101 12.71 3.45 2.37
CA THR A 101 13.90 4.26 2.67
C THR A 101 14.03 4.44 4.17
N ILE A 102 15.20 4.11 4.70
CA ILE A 102 15.58 4.32 6.10
C ILE A 102 16.78 5.25 6.12
N VAL A 103 16.62 6.40 6.76
CA VAL A 103 17.65 7.43 6.86
C VAL A 103 17.89 7.73 8.34
N PRO A 104 18.94 7.15 8.95
CA PRO A 104 19.39 7.57 10.27
C PRO A 104 20.16 8.90 10.14
N ARG A 105 19.73 9.93 10.88
CA ARG A 105 20.37 11.25 10.90
C ARG A 105 20.13 11.95 12.24
N ALA A 106 21.21 12.48 12.82
CA ALA A 106 21.18 13.30 14.04
C ALA A 106 20.45 12.64 15.22
N GLY A 107 20.74 11.36 15.49
CA GLY A 107 20.13 10.65 16.62
C GLY A 107 18.67 10.24 16.40
N ARG A 108 18.14 10.37 15.19
CA ARG A 108 16.79 9.93 14.80
C ARG A 108 16.84 9.09 13.54
N THR A 109 15.85 8.23 13.34
CA THR A 109 15.71 7.45 12.13
C THR A 109 14.38 7.76 11.45
N ARG A 110 14.44 8.22 10.20
CA ARG A 110 13.25 8.36 9.36
C ARG A 110 13.07 7.11 8.53
N ILE A 111 11.92 6.48 8.66
CA ILE A 111 11.49 5.30 7.90
C ILE A 111 10.35 5.74 6.99
N ARG A 112 10.49 5.52 5.70
CA ARG A 112 9.47 5.83 4.70
C ARG A 112 9.21 4.62 3.84
N ILE A 113 7.96 4.22 3.73
CA ILE A 113 7.50 3.16 2.83
C ILE A 113 6.48 3.76 1.88
N GLU A 114 6.72 3.58 0.58
CA GLU A 114 5.87 4.09 -0.48
C GLU A 114 5.52 2.96 -1.45
N GLU A 115 4.25 2.86 -1.81
CA GLU A 115 3.79 2.01 -2.91
C GLU A 115 3.02 2.83 -3.94
N LYS A 116 3.42 2.70 -5.20
CA LYS A 116 2.66 3.24 -6.34
C LYS A 116 1.70 2.18 -6.86
N LEU A 117 0.43 2.54 -6.98
CA LEU A 117 -0.66 1.65 -7.40
C LEU A 117 -0.99 1.81 -8.89
N ASP A 118 -0.15 2.47 -9.69
CA ASP A 118 -0.41 2.70 -11.11
C ASP A 118 -0.59 1.39 -11.87
N GLN A 119 0.24 0.38 -11.59
CA GLN A 119 0.08 -0.94 -12.19
C GLN A 119 -1.20 -1.67 -11.72
N LEU A 120 -1.62 -1.45 -10.48
CA LEU A 120 -2.91 -1.96 -9.98
C LEU A 120 -4.08 -1.29 -10.73
N VAL A 121 -4.01 0.02 -10.95
CA VAL A 121 -5.00 0.78 -11.72
C VAL A 121 -5.05 0.27 -13.16
N THR A 122 -3.92 0.20 -13.84
CA THR A 122 -3.82 -0.31 -15.21
C THR A 122 -4.30 -1.75 -15.31
N GLY A 123 -3.97 -2.62 -14.35
CA GLY A 123 -4.44 -4.00 -14.34
C GLY A 123 -5.96 -4.13 -14.14
N VAL A 124 -6.54 -3.38 -13.21
CA VAL A 124 -7.98 -3.46 -12.89
C VAL A 124 -8.83 -2.76 -13.96
N PHE A 125 -8.48 -1.52 -14.31
CA PHE A 125 -9.26 -0.75 -15.27
C PHE A 125 -8.92 -1.08 -16.72
N GLY A 126 -7.68 -1.47 -17.01
CA GLY A 126 -7.28 -1.91 -18.35
C GLY A 126 -7.94 -3.21 -18.76
N THR A 127 -8.16 -4.15 -17.83
CA THR A 127 -8.95 -5.38 -18.12
C THR A 127 -10.42 -5.08 -18.39
N VAL A 128 -11.02 -4.15 -17.64
CA VAL A 128 -12.39 -3.68 -17.93
C VAL A 128 -12.46 -2.98 -19.28
N LEU A 129 -11.53 -2.07 -19.57
CA LEU A 129 -11.48 -1.37 -20.86
C LEU A 129 -11.30 -2.36 -22.03
N ALA A 130 -10.41 -3.34 -21.89
CA ALA A 130 -10.20 -4.39 -22.88
C ALA A 130 -11.43 -5.28 -23.05
N GLY A 131 -12.09 -5.69 -21.95
CA GLY A 131 -13.28 -6.54 -22.01
C GLY A 131 -14.50 -5.82 -22.61
N VAL A 132 -14.67 -4.53 -22.30
CA VAL A 132 -15.72 -3.70 -22.89
C VAL A 132 -15.45 -3.42 -24.37
N GLY A 133 -14.20 -3.13 -24.77
CA GLY A 133 -13.86 -2.83 -26.16
C GLY A 133 -13.70 -4.04 -27.09
N GLY A 134 -13.30 -5.20 -26.55
CA GLY A 134 -12.89 -6.36 -27.36
C GLY A 134 -13.97 -7.40 -27.65
N GLY A 135 -15.15 -7.33 -27.02
CA GLY A 135 -16.26 -8.26 -27.32
C GLY A 135 -17.34 -8.39 -26.25
N GLY A 136 -17.07 -7.98 -25.00
CA GLY A 136 -18.06 -8.00 -23.92
C GLY A 136 -19.21 -6.99 -24.14
N SER A 137 -18.96 -5.90 -24.86
CA SER A 137 -20.00 -4.98 -25.32
C SER A 137 -20.92 -5.61 -26.37
N LEU A 138 -20.40 -6.44 -27.28
CA LEU A 138 -21.24 -7.12 -28.28
C LEU A 138 -22.09 -8.23 -27.63
N ALA A 139 -21.50 -9.00 -26.71
CA ALA A 139 -22.22 -10.06 -26.00
C ALA A 139 -23.38 -9.54 -25.15
N SER A 140 -23.23 -8.37 -24.52
CA SER A 140 -24.29 -7.74 -23.72
C SER A 140 -25.47 -7.22 -24.55
N LEU A 141 -25.30 -7.06 -25.86
CA LEU A 141 -26.35 -6.60 -26.78
C LEU A 141 -27.15 -7.75 -27.43
N LEU A 142 -26.60 -8.97 -27.45
CA LEU A 142 -27.23 -10.14 -28.09
C LEU A 142 -28.69 -10.39 -27.64
N PRO A 143 -29.04 -10.30 -26.33
CA PRO A 143 -30.43 -10.49 -25.92
C PRO A 143 -31.37 -9.43 -26.51
N LEU A 144 -30.96 -8.16 -26.53
CA LEU A 144 -31.80 -7.05 -27.00
C LEU A 144 -32.02 -7.09 -28.51
N ILE A 145 -31.01 -7.53 -29.25
CA ILE A 145 -31.09 -7.79 -30.68
C ILE A 145 -32.03 -8.98 -30.94
N ALA A 146 -31.92 -10.06 -30.15
CA ALA A 146 -32.78 -11.24 -30.29
C ALA A 146 -34.25 -10.97 -29.95
N PHE A 147 -34.53 -10.12 -28.96
CA PHE A 147 -35.89 -9.72 -28.58
C PHE A 147 -36.46 -8.56 -29.40
N GLY A 148 -35.73 -8.03 -30.38
CA GLY A 148 -36.22 -7.00 -31.31
C GLY A 148 -36.52 -5.66 -30.64
N VAL A 149 -35.78 -5.28 -29.58
CA VAL A 149 -35.98 -4.01 -28.85
C VAL A 149 -34.77 -3.08 -29.04
N PRO A 150 -34.53 -2.55 -30.27
CA PRO A 150 -33.35 -1.75 -30.56
C PRO A 150 -33.33 -0.41 -29.80
N ALA A 151 -34.51 0.13 -29.45
CA ALA A 151 -34.61 1.37 -28.67
C ALA A 151 -34.02 1.26 -27.25
N ALA A 152 -33.90 0.05 -26.70
CA ALA A 152 -33.35 -0.18 -25.36
C ALA A 152 -31.81 -0.31 -25.33
N ILE A 153 -31.16 -0.43 -26.50
CA ILE A 153 -29.71 -0.62 -26.63
C ILE A 153 -28.88 0.47 -25.92
N PRO A 154 -29.18 1.78 -26.04
CA PRO A 154 -28.39 2.81 -25.38
C PRO A 154 -28.45 2.70 -23.86
N LEU A 155 -29.64 2.43 -23.33
CA LEU A 155 -29.88 2.31 -21.89
C LEU A 155 -29.18 1.07 -21.32
N ALA A 156 -29.31 -0.07 -21.99
CA ALA A 156 -28.64 -1.30 -21.59
C ALA A 156 -27.11 -1.19 -21.65
N THR A 157 -26.58 -0.52 -22.68
CA THR A 157 -25.15 -0.25 -22.79
C THR A 157 -24.67 0.65 -21.64
N GLY A 158 -25.42 1.71 -21.32
CA GLY A 158 -25.13 2.59 -20.19
C GLY A 158 -25.13 1.84 -18.85
N VAL A 159 -26.12 0.98 -18.62
CA VAL A 159 -26.20 0.13 -17.42
C VAL A 159 -25.04 -0.86 -17.36
N TRP A 160 -24.71 -1.53 -18.47
CA TRP A 160 -23.58 -2.45 -18.56
C TRP A 160 -22.25 -1.76 -18.24
N LEU A 161 -21.97 -0.61 -18.87
CA LEU A 161 -20.76 0.19 -18.62
C LEU A 161 -20.70 0.65 -17.16
N GLY A 162 -21.82 1.11 -16.60
CA GLY A 162 -21.93 1.50 -15.20
C GLY A 162 -21.63 0.34 -14.25
N CYS A 163 -22.16 -0.85 -14.52
CA CYS A 163 -21.88 -2.07 -13.76
C CYS A 163 -20.41 -2.47 -13.83
N CYS A 164 -19.80 -2.48 -15.02
CA CYS A 164 -18.38 -2.76 -15.22
C CYS A 164 -17.49 -1.76 -14.45
N TRP A 165 -17.81 -0.47 -14.51
CA TRP A 165 -17.09 0.57 -13.79
C TRP A 165 -17.22 0.42 -12.27
N ALA A 166 -18.43 0.17 -11.77
CA ALA A 166 -18.67 -0.06 -10.35
C ALA A 166 -17.95 -1.32 -9.84
N ALA A 167 -17.92 -2.39 -10.63
CA ALA A 167 -17.18 -3.60 -10.31
C ALA A 167 -15.67 -3.32 -10.25
N ALA A 168 -15.10 -2.64 -11.25
CA ALA A 168 -13.69 -2.23 -11.26
C ALA A 168 -13.34 -1.41 -10.01
N ARG A 169 -14.17 -0.42 -9.67
CA ARG A 169 -13.99 0.43 -8.48
C ARG A 169 -13.98 -0.39 -7.20
N ARG A 170 -14.92 -1.32 -7.02
CA ARG A 170 -14.97 -2.19 -5.83
C ARG A 170 -13.75 -3.09 -5.73
N VAL A 171 -13.31 -3.69 -6.84
CA VAL A 171 -12.11 -4.54 -6.87
C VAL A 171 -10.86 -3.72 -6.53
N TYR A 172 -10.73 -2.53 -7.12
CA TYR A 172 -9.61 -1.62 -6.85
C TYR A 172 -9.54 -1.22 -5.38
N VAL A 173 -10.64 -0.76 -4.79
CA VAL A 173 -10.70 -0.37 -3.37
C VAL A 173 -10.35 -1.55 -2.47
N ARG A 174 -10.92 -2.73 -2.70
CA ARG A 174 -10.64 -3.92 -1.89
C ARG A 174 -9.16 -4.32 -1.95
N ARG A 175 -8.55 -4.29 -3.14
CA ARG A 175 -7.13 -4.64 -3.31
C ARG A 175 -6.20 -3.57 -2.73
N MET A 176 -6.56 -2.30 -2.86
CA MET A 176 -5.80 -1.20 -2.25
C MET A 176 -5.82 -1.32 -0.71
N GLN A 177 -6.97 -1.60 -0.11
CA GLN A 177 -7.07 -1.84 1.34
C GLN A 177 -6.27 -3.07 1.79
N ALA A 178 -6.23 -4.13 0.98
CA ALA A 178 -5.39 -5.29 1.29
C ALA A 178 -3.90 -4.93 1.29
N ARG A 179 -3.44 -4.21 0.26
CA ARG A 179 -2.04 -3.72 0.17
C ARG A 179 -1.69 -2.77 1.29
N GLU A 180 -2.60 -1.88 1.66
CA GLU A 180 -2.41 -0.96 2.78
C GLU A 180 -2.19 -1.72 4.09
N ARG A 181 -2.97 -2.77 4.36
CA ARG A 181 -2.77 -3.62 5.54
C ARG A 181 -1.42 -4.35 5.52
N GLU A 182 -1.01 -4.87 4.36
CA GLU A 182 0.28 -5.54 4.19
C GLU A 182 1.46 -4.57 4.46
N LEU A 183 1.41 -3.36 3.90
CA LEU A 183 2.42 -2.33 4.13
C LEU A 183 2.43 -1.83 5.58
N HIS A 184 1.25 -1.69 6.19
CA HIS A 184 1.14 -1.30 7.59
C HIS A 184 1.77 -2.36 8.51
N GLY A 185 1.51 -3.64 8.26
CA GLY A 185 2.15 -4.75 8.98
C GLY A 185 3.67 -4.76 8.80
N ALA A 186 4.16 -4.54 7.56
CA ALA A 186 5.59 -4.41 7.29
C ALA A 186 6.23 -3.26 8.09
N LEU A 187 5.57 -2.10 8.11
CA LEU A 187 6.04 -0.93 8.86
C LEU A 187 6.08 -1.19 10.36
N GLN A 188 5.03 -1.79 10.92
CA GLN A 188 4.97 -2.14 12.34
C GLN A 188 6.11 -3.09 12.72
N ALA A 189 6.33 -4.15 11.94
CA ALA A 189 7.43 -5.08 12.16
C ALA A 189 8.80 -4.39 12.07
N ILE A 190 8.98 -3.47 11.12
CA ILE A 190 10.22 -2.68 11.02
C ILE A 190 10.43 -1.79 12.25
N VAL A 191 9.37 -1.15 12.75
CA VAL A 191 9.43 -0.30 13.95
C VAL A 191 9.77 -1.13 15.17
N GLU A 192 9.15 -2.30 15.35
CA GLU A 192 9.45 -3.23 16.44
C GLU A 192 10.92 -3.68 16.42
N ILE A 193 11.42 -4.11 15.25
CA ILE A 193 12.85 -4.44 15.06
C ILE A 193 13.74 -3.25 15.42
N ALA A 194 13.37 -2.05 14.96
CA ALA A 194 14.14 -0.84 15.27
C ALA A 194 14.18 -0.56 16.77
N GLU A 195 13.03 -0.62 17.45
CA GLU A 195 12.91 -0.39 18.89
C GLU A 195 13.69 -1.40 19.70
N ASP A 196 13.64 -2.69 19.34
CA ASP A 196 14.41 -3.75 19.99
C ASP A 196 15.91 -3.51 19.90
N TYR A 197 16.42 -3.20 18.70
CA TYR A 197 17.85 -2.91 18.51
C TYR A 197 18.29 -1.64 19.24
N MET A 198 17.42 -0.63 19.32
CA MET A 198 17.71 0.59 20.08
C MET A 198 17.63 0.36 21.60
N GLY A 199 16.74 -0.52 22.05
CA GLY A 199 16.57 -0.92 23.45
C GLY A 199 17.75 -1.74 23.96
N MET A 200 18.23 -2.71 23.18
CA MET A 200 19.43 -3.51 23.52
C MET A 200 20.68 -2.65 23.69
N ARG A 201 20.79 -1.52 22.99
CA ARG A 201 21.92 -0.59 23.13
C ARG A 201 21.88 0.23 24.43
N LYS A 202 20.71 0.34 25.09
CA LYS A 202 20.54 1.09 26.35
C LYS A 202 20.85 0.28 27.60
N LEU A 203 21.02 -1.04 27.50
CA LEU A 203 21.47 -1.86 28.62
C LEU A 203 22.98 -1.60 28.83
N PRO A 204 23.40 -1.07 29.99
CA PRO A 204 24.83 -0.97 30.31
C PRO A 204 25.41 -2.39 30.34
N ARG A 205 26.55 -2.56 29.67
CA ARG A 205 27.38 -3.77 29.80
C ARG A 205 27.95 -3.86 31.22
#